data_AF-A0A1G2VN77-F1
#
_entry.id   AF-A0A1G2VN77-F1
#
_cell.length_a   1.000
_cell.length_b   1.000
_cell.length_c   1.000
_cell.angle_alpha   90.00
_cell.angle_beta   90.00
_cell.angle_gamma   90.00
#
_symmetry.space_group_name_H-M   'P 1'
#
loop_
_entity.id
_entity.type
_entity.pdbx_description
1 polymer ?
#
loop_
_entity_poly.entity_id
_entity_poly.type
_entity_poly.pdbx_seq_one_letter_code
_entity_poly.pdbx_strand_id
1 'polypeptide(L)'
;MTAKKKIIIWLVIISVAATGFFVWNNQRDKGSQTPEEIQKEIERINKILEQVQQDKQKSESGEVACILVYDPVCGVDGRTYSNDCFASTARVEIAHQGECK
;
A
#
# COMPACT_ATOMS: atom_id res chain seq x y z
N MET A 1 3.30 51.42 46.61
CA MET A 1 4.17 51.44 45.40
C MET A 1 3.78 52.62 44.53
N THR A 2 4.69 53.55 44.24
CA THR A 2 4.38 54.79 43.51
C THR A 2 4.00 54.51 42.06
N ALA A 3 3.07 55.29 41.49
CA ALA A 3 2.55 55.11 40.14
C ALA A 3 3.67 55.00 39.07
N LYS A 4 4.78 55.73 39.28
CA LYS A 4 5.98 55.68 38.44
C LYS A 4 6.61 54.27 38.38
N LYS A 5 6.62 53.52 39.48
CA LYS A 5 7.14 52.13 39.50
C LYS A 5 6.21 51.16 38.75
N LYS A 6 4.89 51.36 38.80
CA LYS A 6 3.93 50.52 38.06
C LYS A 6 4.03 50.71 36.54
N ILE A 7 4.24 51.95 36.09
CA ILE A 7 4.42 52.28 34.67
C ILE A 7 5.70 51.65 34.11
N ILE A 8 6.80 51.74 34.85
CA ILE A 8 8.08 51.13 34.43
C ILE A 8 7.95 49.61 34.32
N ILE A 9 7.31 48.95 35.30
CA ILE A 9 7.08 47.50 35.26
C ILE A 9 6.23 47.11 34.04
N TRP A 10 5.18 47.88 33.73
CA TRP A 10 4.34 47.65 32.55
C TRP A 10 5.11 47.80 31.23
N LEU A 11 5.97 48.82 31.10
CA LEU A 11 6.79 49.03 29.90
C LEU A 11 7.81 47.90 29.68
N VAL A 12 8.41 47.39 30.76
CA VAL A 12 9.33 46.24 30.69
C VAL A 12 8.60 44.97 30.23
N ILE A 13 7.40 44.69 30.77
CA ILE A 13 6.60 43.53 30.37
C ILE A 13 6.22 43.59 28.89
N ILE A 14 5.79 44.75 28.38
CA ILE A 14 5.44 44.93 26.97
C ILE A 14 6.67 44.69 26.07
N SER A 15 7.85 45.19 26.46
CA SER A 15 9.07 45.00 25.67
C SER A 15 9.51 43.53 25.58
N VAL A 16 9.43 42.79 26.69
CA VAL A 16 9.77 41.36 26.75
C VAL A 16 8.75 40.52 25.94
N ALA A 17 7.46 40.86 26.04
CA ALA A 17 6.41 40.22 25.26
C ALA A 17 6.57 40.45 23.75
N ALA A 18 6.94 41.67 23.33
CA ALA A 18 7.16 41.99 21.92
C ALA A 18 8.34 41.21 21.32
N THR A 19 9.43 41.02 22.08
CA THR A 19 10.57 40.22 21.63
C THR A 19 10.31 38.71 21.70
N GLY A 20 9.51 38.23 22.65
CA GLY A 20 9.14 36.81 22.76
C GLY A 20 8.12 36.37 21.69
N PHE A 21 7.16 37.24 21.35
CA PHE A 21 6.15 36.98 20.33
C PHE A 21 6.76 36.92 18.91
N PHE A 22 7.79 37.72 18.64
CA PHE A 22 8.49 37.73 17.34
C PHE A 22 9.34 36.46 17.13
N VAL A 23 9.99 35.95 18.19
CA VAL A 23 10.73 34.68 18.14
C VAL A 23 9.78 33.49 17.98
N TRP A 24 8.62 33.50 18.66
CA TRP A 24 7.60 32.46 18.55
C TRP A 24 6.92 32.40 17.17
N ASN A 25 6.71 33.56 16.53
CA ASN A 25 6.05 33.63 15.21
C ASN A 25 6.94 33.21 14.03
N ASN A 26 8.26 33.08 14.20
CA ASN A 26 9.18 32.81 13.08
C ASN A 26 9.66 31.34 13.00
N GLN A 27 9.03 30.43 13.75
CA GLN A 27 9.33 28.99 13.75
C GLN A 27 8.09 28.08 13.75
N ARG A 28 6.94 28.51 13.20
CA ARG A 28 5.77 27.62 13.07
C ARG A 28 5.60 26.94 11.72
N ASP A 29 6.23 27.39 10.64
CA ASP A 29 6.01 26.77 9.32
C ASP A 29 7.29 26.19 8.75
N LYS A 30 7.80 25.12 9.39
CA LYS A 30 8.75 24.20 8.75
C LYS A 30 8.32 22.76 9.01
N GLY A 31 7.38 22.28 8.20
CA GLY A 31 7.21 20.85 7.96
C GLY A 31 6.14 20.13 8.79
N SER A 32 4.98 20.75 9.03
CA SER A 32 3.80 19.97 9.45
C SER A 32 2.94 19.73 8.22
N GLN A 33 3.07 18.54 7.65
CA GLN A 33 2.16 18.01 6.65
C GLN A 33 0.72 18.26 7.14
N THR A 34 -0.10 18.94 6.34
CA THR A 34 -1.47 19.24 6.77
C THR A 34 -2.24 17.91 6.89
N PRO A 35 -3.21 17.78 7.80
CA PRO A 35 -4.01 16.56 7.91
C PRO A 35 -4.66 16.15 6.57
N GLU A 36 -4.93 17.10 5.68
CA GLU A 36 -5.46 16.88 4.34
C GLU A 36 -4.42 16.27 3.37
N GLU A 37 -3.15 16.68 3.44
CA GLU A 37 -2.05 16.09 2.65
C GLU A 37 -1.72 14.66 3.09
N ILE A 38 -1.80 14.39 4.40
CA ILE A 38 -1.65 13.04 4.95
C ILE A 38 -2.79 12.15 4.46
N GLN A 39 -4.03 12.64 4.47
CA GLN A 39 -5.19 11.90 3.97
C GLN A 39 -5.07 11.59 2.47
N LYS A 40 -4.57 12.53 1.67
CA LYS A 40 -4.34 12.33 0.23
C LYS A 40 -3.29 11.25 -0.06
N GLU A 41 -2.26 11.16 0.78
CA GLU A 41 -1.24 10.12 0.64
C GLU A 41 -1.74 8.75 1.11
N ILE A 42 -2.53 8.71 2.20
CA ILE A 42 -3.23 7.49 2.65
C ILE A 42 -4.18 6.97 1.55
N GLU A 43 -4.91 7.86 0.87
CA GLU A 43 -5.80 7.48 -0.22
C GLU A 43 -5.02 6.91 -1.42
N ARG A 44 -3.87 7.49 -1.77
CA ARG A 44 -2.98 6.93 -2.80
C ARG A 44 -2.46 5.54 -2.42
N ILE A 45 -2.06 5.35 -1.18
CA ILE A 45 -1.57 4.06 -0.67
C ILE A 45 -2.70 3.03 -0.71
N ASN A 46 -3.91 3.37 -0.26
CA ASN A 46 -5.06 2.47 -0.29
C ASN A 46 -5.45 2.07 -1.72
N LYS A 47 -5.37 3.01 -2.68
CA LYS A 47 -5.59 2.73 -4.11
C LYS A 47 -4.57 1.72 -4.67
N ILE A 48 -3.31 1.80 -4.26
CA ILE A 48 -2.29 0.82 -4.64
C ILE A 48 -2.59 -0.55 -4.01
N LEU A 49 -3.06 -0.59 -2.76
CA LEU A 49 -3.46 -1.83 -2.09
C LEU A 49 -4.63 -2.52 -2.79
N GLU A 50 -5.60 -1.76 -3.31
CA GLU A 50 -6.70 -2.30 -4.11
C GLU A 50 -6.21 -2.91 -5.44
N GLN A 51 -5.22 -2.29 -6.09
CA GLN A 51 -4.64 -2.83 -7.33
C GLN A 51 -3.90 -4.15 -7.08
N VAL A 52 -3.13 -4.24 -5.99
CA VAL A 52 -2.44 -5.48 -5.60
C VAL A 52 -3.42 -6.64 -5.35
N GLN A 53 -4.61 -6.35 -4.83
CA GLN A 53 -5.63 -7.38 -4.63
C GLN A 53 -6.23 -7.90 -5.94
N GLN A 54 -6.37 -7.04 -6.95
CA GLN A 54 -6.93 -7.39 -8.26
C GLN A 54 -5.96 -8.26 -9.08
N ASP A 55 -4.65 -8.00 -8.98
CA ASP A 55 -3.64 -8.79 -9.69
C ASP A 55 -3.55 -10.24 -9.18
N LYS A 56 -3.85 -10.47 -7.90
CA LYS A 56 -3.89 -11.82 -7.32
C LYS A 56 -5.00 -12.66 -7.95
N GLN A 57 -6.20 -12.09 -8.09
CA GLN A 57 -7.36 -12.82 -8.61
C GLN A 57 -7.25 -13.15 -10.10
N LYS A 58 -6.51 -12.34 -10.88
CA LYS A 58 -6.27 -12.61 -12.30
C LYS A 58 -5.33 -13.79 -12.56
N SER A 59 -4.48 -14.14 -11.60
CA SER A 59 -3.56 -15.29 -11.69
C SER A 59 -4.20 -16.63 -11.27
N GLU A 60 -5.38 -16.58 -10.64
CA GLU A 60 -6.10 -17.76 -10.14
C GLU A 60 -7.24 -18.21 -11.05
N SER A 61 -7.79 -17.31 -11.88
CA SER A 61 -8.67 -17.67 -12.99
C SER A 61 -7.91 -17.63 -14.32
N GLY A 62 -6.86 -18.43 -14.42
CA GLY A 62 -6.22 -18.70 -15.71
C GLY A 62 -7.19 -19.51 -16.55
N GLU A 63 -8.06 -18.85 -17.31
CA GLU A 63 -8.81 -19.49 -18.37
C GLU A 63 -7.80 -19.90 -19.46
N VAL A 64 -7.19 -21.06 -19.27
CA VAL A 64 -6.28 -21.65 -20.24
C VAL A 64 -7.14 -22.34 -21.29
N ALA A 65 -7.13 -21.79 -22.50
CA ALA A 65 -7.76 -22.43 -23.64
C ALA A 65 -6.88 -23.60 -24.11
N CYS A 66 -7.24 -24.82 -23.75
CA CYS A 66 -6.59 -26.02 -24.23
C CYS A 66 -7.21 -26.52 -25.54
N ILE A 67 -6.38 -26.98 -26.46
CA ILE A 67 -6.84 -27.72 -27.64
C ILE A 67 -7.42 -29.08 -27.20
N LEU A 68 -8.45 -29.55 -27.89
CA LEU A 68 -9.12 -30.83 -27.59
C LEU A 68 -8.44 -32.04 -28.26
N VAL A 69 -7.12 -31.98 -28.44
CA VAL A 69 -6.33 -33.11 -28.95
C VAL A 69 -6.12 -34.11 -27.82
N TYR A 70 -6.37 -35.38 -28.11
CA TYR A 70 -6.14 -36.47 -27.16
C TYR A 70 -4.69 -36.97 -27.28
N ASP A 71 -3.88 -36.65 -26.29
CA ASP A 71 -2.49 -37.10 -26.12
C ASP A 71 -2.23 -37.30 -24.62
N PRO A 72 -2.67 -38.43 -24.04
CA PRO A 72 -2.86 -38.54 -22.60
C PRO A 72 -1.54 -38.52 -21.84
N VAL A 73 -1.58 -37.91 -20.66
CA VAL A 73 -0.44 -37.85 -19.72
C VAL A 73 -0.87 -38.26 -18.32
N CYS A 74 0.03 -38.91 -17.58
CA CYS A 74 -0.19 -39.27 -16.19
C CYS A 74 0.40 -38.19 -15.28
N GLY A 75 -0.43 -37.59 -14.44
CA GLY A 75 -0.01 -36.62 -13.44
C GLY A 75 0.67 -37.28 -12.23
N VAL A 76 1.47 -36.51 -11.50
CA VAL A 76 2.06 -36.95 -10.20
C VAL A 76 0.99 -37.24 -9.14
N ASP A 77 -0.23 -36.77 -9.35
CA ASP A 77 -1.41 -37.06 -8.52
C ASP A 77 -2.08 -38.39 -8.86
N GLY A 78 -1.55 -39.14 -9.84
CA GLY A 78 -2.07 -40.43 -10.29
C GLY A 78 -3.31 -40.34 -11.18
N ARG A 79 -3.63 -39.14 -11.70
CA ARG A 79 -4.75 -38.94 -12.64
C ARG A 79 -4.25 -38.86 -14.07
N THR A 80 -5.01 -39.47 -14.98
CA THR A 80 -4.80 -39.30 -16.42
C THR A 80 -5.46 -38.00 -16.89
N TYR A 81 -4.70 -37.18 -17.60
CA TYR A 81 -5.16 -35.96 -18.26
C TYR A 81 -5.21 -36.16 -19.76
N SER A 82 -6.20 -35.58 -20.45
CA SER A 82 -6.38 -35.73 -21.90
C SER A 82 -5.21 -35.21 -22.73
N ASN A 83 -4.48 -34.21 -22.21
CA ASN A 83 -3.21 -33.71 -22.72
C ASN A 83 -2.44 -32.92 -21.66
N ASP A 84 -1.21 -32.55 -21.99
CA ASP A 84 -0.29 -31.74 -21.19
C ASP A 84 -0.87 -30.37 -20.76
N CYS A 85 -1.67 -29.75 -21.62
CA CYS A 85 -2.34 -28.49 -21.34
C CYS A 85 -3.36 -28.64 -20.20
N PHE A 86 -4.17 -29.71 -20.21
CA PHE A 86 -5.12 -29.97 -19.14
C PHE A 86 -4.42 -30.27 -17.80
N ALA A 87 -3.29 -31.00 -17.82
CA ALA A 87 -2.47 -31.22 -16.62
C ALA A 87 -1.91 -29.91 -16.06
N SER A 88 -1.39 -29.04 -16.94
CA SER A 88 -0.85 -27.72 -16.59
C SER A 88 -1.92 -26.78 -16.01
N THR A 89 -3.13 -26.82 -16.58
CA THR A 89 -4.29 -26.04 -16.08
C THR A 89 -4.70 -26.48 -14.68
N ALA A 90 -4.61 -27.79 -14.40
CA ALA A 90 -4.82 -28.34 -13.06
C ALA A 90 -3.64 -28.08 -12.11
N ARG A 91 -2.55 -27.46 -12.57
CA ARG A 91 -1.29 -27.25 -11.83
C ARG A 91 -0.69 -28.56 -11.32
N VAL A 92 -0.80 -29.62 -12.12
CA VAL A 92 -0.25 -30.94 -11.83
C VAL A 92 0.95 -31.19 -12.73
N GLU A 93 2.06 -31.57 -12.13
CA GLU A 93 3.27 -31.99 -12.86
C GLU A 93 3.03 -33.34 -13.55
N ILE A 94 3.59 -33.52 -14.73
CA ILE A 94 3.48 -34.76 -15.50
C ILE A 94 4.50 -35.77 -14.96
N ALA A 95 4.03 -36.92 -14.48
CA ALA A 95 4.86 -38.02 -14.05
C ALA A 95 5.44 -38.79 -15.24
N HIS A 96 4.61 -39.15 -16.22
CA HIS A 96 5.04 -39.79 -17.46
C HIS A 96 4.03 -39.57 -18.60
N GLN A 97 4.48 -39.82 -19.83
CA GLN A 97 3.64 -39.83 -21.03
C GLN A 97 2.73 -41.06 -21.03
N GLY A 98 1.52 -40.92 -21.58
CA GLY A 98 0.47 -41.94 -21.57
C GLY A 98 -0.37 -41.95 -20.30
N GLU A 99 -1.42 -42.77 -20.30
CA GLU A 99 -2.35 -42.92 -19.18
C GLU A 99 -1.68 -43.57 -17.94
N CYS A 100 -2.16 -43.23 -16.74
CA CYS A 100 -1.73 -43.90 -15.50
C CYS A 100 -2.12 -45.39 -15.50
N LYS A 101 -1.34 -46.22 -14.80
CA LYS A 101 -1.53 -47.68 -14.71
C LYS A 101 -1.82 -48.14 -13.28
#